data_AF-A0AAI9W388-F1
#
_entry.id   AF-A0AAI9W388-F1
#
_cell.length_a   1.000
_cell.length_b   1.000
_cell.length_c   1.000
_cell.angle_alpha   90.00
_cell.angle_beta   90.00
_cell.angle_gamma   90.00
#
_symmetry.space_group_name_H-M   'P 1'
#
loop_
_entity.id
_entity.type
_entity.pdbx_description
1 polymer ?
#
loop_
_entity_poly.entity_id
_entity_poly.type
_entity_poly.pdbx_seq_one_letter_code
_entity_poly.pdbx_strand_id
1 'polypeptide(L)'
;MVPENARGDNSPSDKAWTIHAAIIGVNMGNMLFRGLELSPENPDMGTVIGLAVLAAALPFQAVFFLINSYIQEFDNPNDVEYIILLRLSIICQMVSYLSLLGLAWLFFNTHQYIGIAFATGAVIAIVLVRSATNQAVTLRESAM
;
A
#
# COMPACT_ATOMS: atom_id res chain seq x y z
N MET A 1 23.98 10.92 25.53
CA MET A 1 22.85 11.87 25.42
C MET A 1 22.21 11.63 24.06
N VAL A 2 21.14 10.84 24.02
CA VAL A 2 20.38 10.57 22.80
C VAL A 2 19.62 11.85 22.47
N PRO A 3 19.68 12.39 21.23
CA PRO A 3 19.04 13.65 20.94
C PRO A 3 17.53 13.52 21.11
N GLU A 4 16.98 14.43 21.90
CA GLU A 4 15.58 14.54 22.29
C GLU A 4 14.72 15.14 21.15
N ASN A 5 14.96 14.70 19.90
CA ASN A 5 14.21 15.13 18.71
C ASN A 5 13.55 13.96 17.93
N ALA A 6 13.65 12.73 18.41
CA ALA A 6 13.05 11.55 17.76
C ALA A 6 11.61 11.25 18.19
N ARG A 7 10.90 12.23 18.77
CA ARG A 7 9.49 12.13 19.20
C ARG A 7 8.58 13.16 18.52
N GLY A 8 8.91 13.57 17.29
CA GLY A 8 8.03 14.38 16.46
C GLY A 8 6.90 13.54 15.84
N ASP A 9 5.77 13.48 16.55
CA ASP A 9 4.38 13.48 16.03
C ASP A 9 4.15 13.00 14.59
N ASN A 10 4.43 11.72 14.34
CA ASN A 10 3.73 11.00 13.28
C ASN A 10 3.45 9.61 13.83
N SER A 11 2.20 9.38 14.22
CA SER A 11 1.79 8.07 14.70
C SER A 11 2.07 7.04 13.58
N PRO A 12 2.35 5.76 13.91
CA PRO A 12 2.45 4.71 12.89
C PRO A 12 1.23 4.65 11.94
N SER A 13 0.06 5.13 12.40
CA SER A 13 -1.17 5.28 11.62
C SER A 13 -1.03 6.33 10.49
N ASP A 14 -0.41 7.48 10.74
CA ASP A 14 -0.28 8.57 9.75
C ASP A 14 0.60 8.18 8.55
N LYS A 15 1.62 7.36 8.81
CA LYS A 15 2.47 6.79 7.76
C LYS A 15 1.69 5.79 6.89
N ALA A 16 0.89 4.92 7.52
CA ALA A 16 0.07 3.94 6.82
C ALA A 16 -1.03 4.62 5.98
N TRP A 17 -1.61 5.70 6.49
CA TRP A 17 -2.56 6.55 5.77
C TRP A 17 -1.92 7.15 4.52
N THR A 18 -0.78 7.83 4.65
CA THR A 18 -0.10 8.49 3.51
C THR A 18 0.19 7.51 2.37
N ILE A 19 0.62 6.28 2.71
CA ILE A 19 0.88 5.22 1.74
C ILE A 19 -0.41 4.81 1.02
N HIS A 20 -1.51 4.60 1.75
CA HIS A 20 -2.79 4.22 1.13
C HIS A 20 -3.35 5.31 0.22
N ALA A 21 -3.24 6.58 0.63
CA ALA A 21 -3.65 7.71 -0.20
C ALA A 21 -2.87 7.75 -1.51
N ALA A 22 -1.56 7.51 -1.48
CA ALA A 22 -0.73 7.40 -2.67
C ALA A 22 -1.16 6.23 -3.57
N ILE A 23 -1.41 5.04 -2.99
CA ILE A 23 -1.89 3.88 -3.75
C ILE A 23 -3.25 4.16 -4.41
N ILE A 24 -4.20 4.75 -3.68
CA ILE A 24 -5.50 5.15 -4.23
C ILE A 24 -5.31 6.10 -5.41
N GLY A 25 -4.45 7.12 -5.27
CA GLY A 25 -4.16 8.07 -6.33
C GLY A 25 -3.58 7.40 -7.58
N VAL A 26 -2.63 6.47 -7.40
CA VAL A 26 -2.05 5.70 -8.51
C VAL A 26 -3.08 4.79 -9.18
N ASN A 27 -3.94 4.13 -8.39
CA ASN A 27 -4.99 3.25 -8.90
C ASN A 27 -6.03 4.03 -9.72
N MET A 28 -6.55 5.12 -9.14
CA MET A 28 -7.49 6.02 -9.81
C MET A 28 -6.88 6.64 -11.07
N GLY A 29 -5.63 7.09 -11.02
CA GLY A 29 -4.94 7.64 -12.18
C GLY A 29 -4.81 6.62 -13.32
N ASN A 30 -4.39 5.39 -13.03
CA ASN A 30 -4.32 4.33 -14.04
C ASN A 30 -5.69 3.99 -14.62
N MET A 31 -6.74 3.91 -13.78
CA MET A 31 -8.10 3.65 -14.24
C MET A 31 -8.64 4.78 -15.12
N LEU A 32 -8.36 6.04 -14.77
CA LEU A 32 -8.78 7.18 -15.58
C LEU A 32 -8.09 7.17 -16.95
N PHE A 33 -6.75 7.21 -16.98
CA PHE A 33 -6.04 7.38 -18.24
C PHE A 33 -6.15 6.14 -19.14
N ARG A 34 -5.92 4.95 -18.60
CA ARG A 34 -6.03 3.73 -19.40
C ARG A 34 -7.47 3.38 -19.73
N GLY A 35 -8.42 3.74 -18.85
CA GLY A 35 -9.85 3.57 -19.14
C GLY A 35 -10.32 4.45 -20.30
N LEU A 36 -9.76 5.66 -20.45
CA LEU A 36 -10.01 6.53 -21.60
C LEU A 36 -9.33 6.02 -22.88
N GLU A 37 -8.19 5.34 -22.77
CA GLU A 37 -7.47 4.73 -23.90
C GLU A 37 -8.05 3.37 -24.33
N LEU A 38 -8.92 2.76 -23.52
CA LEU A 38 -9.52 1.46 -23.81
C LEU A 38 -10.42 1.55 -25.05
N SER A 39 -10.11 0.71 -26.05
CA SER A 39 -10.94 0.59 -27.24
C SER A 39 -12.22 -0.21 -26.94
N PRO A 40 -13.43 0.33 -27.21
CA PRO A 40 -14.68 -0.37 -26.92
C PRO A 40 -14.89 -1.65 -27.73
N GLU A 41 -14.36 -1.69 -28.97
CA GLU A 41 -14.60 -2.79 -29.91
C GLU A 41 -13.59 -3.94 -29.76
N ASN A 42 -12.36 -3.65 -29.34
CA ASN A 42 -11.31 -4.64 -29.14
C ASN A 42 -10.42 -4.24 -27.96
N PRO A 43 -10.91 -4.40 -26.72
CA PRO A 43 -10.16 -4.01 -25.54
C PRO A 43 -8.98 -4.97 -25.33
N ASP A 44 -7.81 -4.42 -25.04
CA ASP A 44 -6.68 -5.22 -24.61
C ASP A 44 -6.99 -5.85 -23.24
N MET A 45 -7.20 -7.17 -23.25
CA MET A 45 -7.60 -7.90 -22.06
C MET A 45 -6.54 -7.90 -20.96
N GLY A 46 -5.26 -7.74 -21.30
CA GLY A 46 -4.21 -7.56 -20.29
C GLY A 46 -4.45 -6.31 -19.45
N THR A 47 -4.77 -5.20 -20.11
CA THR A 47 -5.13 -3.94 -19.45
C THR A 47 -6.46 -4.04 -18.70
N VAL A 48 -7.49 -4.66 -19.28
CA VAL A 48 -8.79 -4.85 -18.62
C VAL A 48 -8.65 -5.60 -17.30
N ILE A 49 -7.89 -6.71 -17.28
CA ILE A 49 -7.67 -7.49 -16.07
C ILE A 49 -6.94 -6.66 -15.01
N GLY A 50 -5.89 -5.94 -15.41
CA GLY A 50 -5.16 -5.06 -14.51
C GLY A 50 -6.06 -3.98 -13.90
N LEU A 51 -6.84 -3.29 -14.73
CA LEU A 51 -7.79 -2.26 -14.28
C LEU A 51 -8.91 -2.84 -13.41
N ALA A 52 -9.39 -4.05 -13.70
CA ALA A 52 -10.41 -4.73 -12.88
C ALA A 52 -9.88 -5.05 -11.47
N VAL A 53 -8.60 -5.46 -11.35
CA VAL A 53 -7.95 -5.67 -10.05
C VAL A 53 -7.87 -4.35 -9.28
N LEU A 54 -7.49 -3.25 -9.94
CA LEU A 54 -7.44 -1.94 -9.28
C LEU A 54 -8.85 -1.50 -8.84
N ALA A 55 -9.85 -1.66 -9.72
CA ALA A 55 -11.25 -1.37 -9.44
C ALA A 55 -11.76 -2.10 -8.19
N ALA A 56 -11.46 -3.40 -8.11
CA ALA A 56 -11.90 -4.24 -7.01
C ALA A 56 -11.24 -3.85 -5.68
N ALA A 57 -10.05 -3.26 -5.70
CA ALA A 57 -9.35 -2.84 -4.50
C ALA A 57 -9.82 -1.48 -3.95
N LEU A 58 -10.33 -0.58 -4.80
CA LEU A 58 -10.74 0.77 -4.40
C LEU A 58 -11.78 0.79 -3.26
N PRO A 59 -12.84 -0.05 -3.24
CA PRO A 59 -13.79 -0.10 -2.13
C PRO A 59 -13.11 -0.43 -0.79
N PHE A 60 -12.16 -1.37 -0.78
CA PHE A 60 -11.42 -1.75 0.43
C PHE A 60 -10.50 -0.62 0.89
N GLN A 61 -9.88 0.09 -0.04
CA GLN A 61 -9.05 1.26 0.24
C GLN A 61 -9.86 2.41 0.84
N ALA A 62 -11.07 2.65 0.32
CA ALA A 62 -12.00 3.65 0.86
C ALA A 62 -12.45 3.29 2.27
N VAL A 63 -12.80 2.02 2.52
CA VAL A 63 -13.17 1.54 3.86
C VAL A 63 -12.01 1.66 4.84
N PHE A 64 -10.78 1.30 4.44
CA PHE A 64 -9.58 1.51 5.27
C PHE A 64 -9.41 2.97 5.67
N PHE A 65 -9.58 3.90 4.71
CA PHE A 65 -9.49 5.33 4.97
C PHE A 65 -10.57 5.79 5.97
N LEU A 66 -11.83 5.37 5.78
CA LEU A 66 -12.93 5.70 6.68
C LEU A 66 -12.69 5.18 8.11
N ILE A 67 -12.25 3.93 8.24
CA ILE A 67 -11.93 3.33 9.54
C ILE A 67 -10.78 4.09 10.21
N ASN A 68 -9.71 4.41 9.48
CA ASN A 68 -8.57 5.11 10.05
C ASN A 68 -8.94 6.53 10.49
N SER A 69 -9.73 7.27 9.70
CA SER A 69 -10.25 8.58 10.09
C SER A 69 -11.18 8.49 11.32
N TYR A 70 -12.05 7.48 11.38
CA TYR A 70 -12.93 7.27 12.53
C TYR A 70 -12.15 6.95 13.81
N ILE A 71 -11.13 6.09 13.71
CA ILE A 71 -10.27 5.74 14.85
C ILE A 71 -9.50 6.96 15.37
N GLN A 72 -9.03 7.84 14.48
CA GLN A 72 -8.32 9.05 14.87
C GLN A 72 -9.22 10.06 15.62
N GLU A 73 -10.51 10.05 15.36
CA GLU A 73 -11.50 10.90 16.03
C GLU A 73 -11.97 10.32 17.39
N PHE A 74 -11.65 9.06 17.69
CA PHE A 74 -12.16 8.37 18.88
C PHE A 74 -11.25 8.54 20.10
N ASP A 75 -11.78 9.13 21.17
CA ASP A 75 -11.03 9.48 22.39
C ASP A 75 -10.85 8.29 23.37
N ASN A 76 -11.55 7.17 23.17
CA ASN A 76 -11.51 6.01 24.06
C ASN A 76 -11.12 4.70 23.35
N PRO A 77 -9.83 4.31 23.37
CA PRO A 77 -9.30 3.17 22.60
C PRO A 77 -9.64 1.78 23.17
N ASN A 78 -10.32 1.70 24.33
CA ASN A 78 -10.65 0.44 25.01
C ASN A 78 -12.04 -0.10 24.68
N ASP A 79 -12.76 0.51 23.74
CA ASP A 79 -14.06 0.01 23.31
C ASP A 79 -13.92 -1.25 22.43
N VAL A 80 -14.86 -2.18 22.57
CA VAL A 80 -14.93 -3.40 21.74
C VAL A 80 -15.05 -3.02 20.25
N GLU A 81 -15.72 -1.91 19.96
CA GLU A 81 -15.85 -1.34 18.62
C GLU A 81 -14.48 -1.02 17.99
N TYR A 82 -13.57 -0.41 18.76
CA TYR A 82 -12.21 -0.09 18.30
C TYR A 82 -11.44 -1.34 17.84
N ILE A 83 -11.49 -2.41 18.63
CA ILE A 83 -10.75 -3.66 18.33
C ILE A 83 -11.31 -4.33 17.07
N ILE A 84 -12.63 -4.34 16.88
CA ILE A 84 -13.28 -4.92 15.70
C ILE A 84 -12.92 -4.10 14.45
N LEU A 85 -13.00 -2.78 14.53
CA LEU A 85 -12.62 -1.88 13.43
C LEU A 85 -11.15 -2.02 13.05
N LEU A 86 -10.25 -2.15 14.03
CA LEU A 86 -8.82 -2.36 13.77
C LEU A 86 -8.57 -3.68 13.03
N ARG A 87 -9.25 -4.77 13.41
CA ARG A 87 -9.15 -6.05 12.70
C ARG A 87 -9.64 -5.96 11.26
N LEU A 88 -10.75 -5.25 11.04
CA LEU A 88 -11.29 -5.01 9.71
C LEU A 88 -10.32 -4.17 8.86
N SER A 89 -9.72 -3.13 9.45
CA SER A 89 -8.72 -2.28 8.81
C SER A 89 -7.53 -3.07 8.28
N ILE A 90 -7.02 -4.05 9.05
CA ILE A 90 -5.92 -4.92 8.61
C ILE A 90 -6.31 -5.74 7.37
N ILE A 91 -7.54 -6.24 7.30
CA ILE A 91 -8.02 -7.00 6.13
C ILE A 91 -8.09 -6.08 4.91
N CYS A 92 -8.66 -4.89 5.06
CA CYS A 92 -8.73 -3.87 4.01
C CYS A 92 -7.33 -3.47 3.53
N GLN A 93 -6.38 -3.31 4.44
CA GLN A 93 -4.98 -3.01 4.14
C GLN A 93 -4.32 -4.13 3.32
N MET A 94 -4.55 -5.40 3.67
CA MET A 94 -4.04 -6.52 2.89
C MET A 94 -4.57 -6.54 1.46
N VAL A 95 -5.88 -6.34 1.28
CA VAL A 95 -6.50 -6.27 -0.05
C VAL A 95 -6.00 -5.04 -0.84
N SER A 96 -5.82 -3.91 -0.16
CA SER A 96 -5.22 -2.71 -0.76
C SER A 96 -3.82 -2.98 -1.30
N TYR A 97 -2.95 -3.65 -0.54
CA TYR A 97 -1.61 -3.97 -1.02
C TYR A 97 -1.60 -5.00 -2.16
N LEU A 98 -2.58 -5.91 -2.22
CA LEU A 98 -2.71 -6.83 -3.36
C LEU A 98 -2.96 -6.09 -4.68
N SER A 99 -3.52 -4.86 -4.66
CA SER A 99 -3.68 -4.05 -5.87
C SER A 99 -2.36 -3.70 -6.56
N LEU A 100 -1.25 -3.70 -5.83
CA LEU A 100 0.09 -3.48 -6.39
C LEU A 100 0.49 -4.58 -7.37
N LEU A 101 -0.08 -5.79 -7.27
CA LEU A 101 0.12 -6.85 -8.25
C LEU A 101 -0.58 -6.52 -9.58
N GLY A 102 -1.79 -5.95 -9.52
CA GLY A 102 -2.49 -5.44 -10.69
C GLY A 102 -1.73 -4.27 -11.34
N LEU A 103 -1.16 -3.39 -10.52
CA LEU A 103 -0.31 -2.30 -11.00
C LEU A 103 0.97 -2.82 -11.69
N ALA A 104 1.64 -3.79 -11.07
CA ALA A 104 2.81 -4.44 -11.66
C ALA A 104 2.45 -5.08 -13.02
N TRP A 105 1.32 -5.79 -13.09
CA TRP A 105 0.81 -6.36 -14.33
C TRP A 105 0.60 -5.30 -15.41
N LEU A 106 -0.03 -4.17 -15.08
CA LEU A 106 -0.23 -3.05 -16.00
C LEU A 106 1.09 -2.46 -16.52
N PHE A 107 2.14 -2.40 -15.69
CA PHE A 107 3.46 -1.94 -16.12
C PHE A 107 4.12 -2.90 -17.11
N PHE A 108 4.04 -4.21 -16.87
CA PHE A 108 4.52 -5.21 -17.83
C PHE A 108 3.75 -5.16 -19.15
N ASN A 109 2.44 -4.94 -19.07
CA ASN A 109 1.59 -4.86 -20.25
C ASN A 109 1.83 -3.58 -21.07
N THR A 110 2.19 -2.47 -20.42
CA THR A 110 2.55 -1.23 -21.14
C THR A 110 3.90 -1.33 -21.83
N HIS A 111 4.94 -1.72 -21.10
CA HIS A 111 6.27 -1.82 -21.67
C HIS A 111 7.17 -2.72 -20.81
N GLN A 112 7.82 -3.70 -21.43
CA GLN A 112 8.66 -4.68 -20.72
C GLN A 112 9.75 -4.03 -19.85
N TYR A 113 10.47 -3.03 -20.36
CA TYR A 113 11.47 -2.29 -19.55
C TYR A 113 10.90 -1.62 -18.29
N ILE A 114 9.68 -1.07 -18.35
CA ILE A 114 9.05 -0.44 -17.18
C ILE A 114 8.72 -1.51 -16.13
N GLY A 115 8.13 -2.63 -16.57
CA GLY A 115 7.85 -3.76 -15.69
C GLY A 115 9.12 -4.33 -15.03
N ILE A 116 10.20 -4.51 -15.79
CA ILE A 116 11.49 -5.01 -15.28
C ILE A 116 12.11 -4.02 -14.29
N ALA A 117 12.08 -2.72 -14.58
CA ALA A 117 12.57 -1.69 -13.66
C ALA A 117 11.79 -1.70 -12.33
N PHE A 118 10.47 -1.84 -12.38
CA PHE A 118 9.64 -1.96 -11.18
C PHE A 118 9.97 -3.23 -10.39
N ALA A 119 10.06 -4.39 -11.06
CA ALA A 119 10.34 -5.66 -10.42
C ALA A 119 11.73 -5.69 -9.77
N THR A 120 12.77 -5.20 -10.46
CA THR A 120 14.13 -5.11 -9.92
C THR A 120 14.21 -4.15 -8.73
N GLY A 121 13.56 -2.99 -8.82
CA GLY A 121 13.44 -2.06 -7.69
C GLY A 121 12.77 -2.69 -6.47
N ALA A 122 11.68 -3.43 -6.66
CA ALA A 122 10.99 -4.15 -5.59
C ALA A 122 11.88 -5.21 -4.93
N VAL A 123 12.61 -6.00 -5.73
CA VAL A 123 13.57 -7.00 -5.21
C VAL A 123 14.68 -6.34 -4.39
N ILE A 124 15.27 -5.26 -4.90
CA ILE A 124 16.31 -4.51 -4.19
C ILE A 124 15.77 -3.98 -2.85
N ALA A 125 14.58 -3.39 -2.83
CA ALA A 125 13.96 -2.88 -1.60
C ALA A 125 13.75 -4.00 -0.56
N ILE A 126 13.25 -5.17 -0.98
CA ILE A 126 13.07 -6.32 -0.08
C ILE A 126 14.42 -6.80 0.50
N VAL A 127 15.46 -6.87 -0.33
CA VAL A 127 16.81 -7.26 0.11
C VAL A 127 17.35 -6.26 1.13
N LEU A 128 17.18 -4.95 0.89
CA LEU A 128 17.61 -3.91 1.81
C LEU A 128 16.89 -3.99 3.17
N VAL A 129 15.56 -4.19 3.17
CA VAL A 129 14.78 -4.35 4.40
C VAL A 129 15.25 -5.57 5.20
N ARG A 130 15.48 -6.70 4.53
CA ARG A 130 16.00 -7.90 5.18
C ARG A 130 17.40 -7.70 5.73
N SER A 131 18.28 -7.06 4.97
CA SER A 131 19.64 -6.75 5.41
C SER A 131 19.63 -5.85 6.65
N ALA A 132 18.82 -4.79 6.65
CA ALA A 132 18.71 -3.89 7.79
C ALA A 132 18.16 -4.60 9.04
N THR A 133 17.17 -5.46 8.87
CA THR A 133 16.57 -6.23 9.98
C THR A 133 17.56 -7.22 10.57
N ASN A 134 18.31 -7.94 9.72
CA ASN A 134 19.34 -8.87 10.18
C ASN A 134 20.47 -8.13 10.92
N GLN A 135 20.92 -6.98 10.41
CA GLN A 135 21.91 -6.15 11.10
C GLN A 135 21.41 -5.68 12.48
N ALA A 136 20.15 -5.28 12.58
CA ALA A 136 19.55 -4.88 13.85
C ALA A 136 19.49 -6.03 14.88
N VAL A 137 19.22 -7.26 14.42
CA VAL A 137 19.23 -8.45 15.28
C VAL A 137 20.64 -8.74 15.80
N THR A 138 21.64 -8.75 14.92
CA THR A 138 23.04 -9.01 15.30
C THR A 138 23.55 -7.97 16.30
N LEU A 139 23.25 -6.69 16.09
CA LEU A 139 23.64 -5.62 17.01
C LEU A 139 22.98 -5.79 18.39
N ARG A 140 21.70 -6.17 18.43
CA ARG A 140 20.98 -6.44 19.69
C ARG A 140 21.58 -7.60 20.47
N GLU A 141 22.00 -8.67 19.78
CA GLU A 141 22.65 -9.82 20.40
C GLU A 141 24.05 -9.49 20.92
N SER A 142 24.82 -8.66 20.21
CA SER A 142 26.15 -8.23 20.66
C SER A 142 26.15 -7.26 21.86
N ALA A 143 24.99 -6.68 22.19
CA ALA A 143 24.81 -5.72 23.29
C ALA A 143 24.26 -6.35 24.58
N MET A 144 23.95 -7.66 24.57
CA MET A 144 23.56 -8.47 25.74
C MET A 144 24.74 -9.31 26.23
#